data_AF-A0A964IDG7-F1
#
_entry.id   AF-A0A964IDG7-F1
#
_cell.length_a   1.000
_cell.length_b   1.000
_cell.length_c   1.000
_cell.angle_alpha   90.00
_cell.angle_beta   90.00
_cell.angle_gamma   90.00
#
_symmetry.space_group_name_H-M   'P 1'
#
loop_
_entity.id
_entity.type
_entity.pdbx_description
1 polymer ?
#
loop_
_entity_poly.entity_id
_entity_poly.type
_entity_poly.pdbx_seq_one_letter_code
_entity_poly.pdbx_strand_id
1 'polypeptide(L)' 'MPPIGKVFVSHASADKPFVDRLVGDLVARSIPVWYDRFDLRIGIR' A
#
# COMPACT_ATOMS: atom_id res chain seq x y z
N MET A 1 11.05 -4.08 20.35
CA MET A 1 10.66 -3.05 19.36
C MET A 1 9.21 -3.28 19.01
N PRO A 2 8.33 -2.26 19.00
CA PRO A 2 6.99 -2.42 18.46
C PRO A 2 7.08 -2.90 17.00
N PRO A 3 6.14 -3.71 16.50
CA PRO A 3 6.12 -4.08 15.10
C PRO A 3 6.06 -2.80 14.26
N ILE A 4 6.86 -2.73 13.20
CA ILE A 4 6.76 -1.64 12.22
C ILE A 4 5.33 -1.65 11.68
N GLY A 5 4.57 -0.59 11.96
CA GLY A 5 3.21 -0.44 11.46
C GLY A 5 3.20 -0.47 9.93
N LYS A 6 2.10 -0.93 9.34
CA LYS A 6 1.94 -1.00 7.88
C LYS A 6 2.03 0.41 7.28
N VAL A 7 2.92 0.61 6.31
CA VAL A 7 3.06 1.90 5.59
C VAL A 7 1.86 2.07 4.66
N PHE A 8 1.17 3.20 4.77
CA PHE A 8 0.10 3.56 3.84
C PHE A 8 0.63 4.52 2.77
N VAL A 9 0.39 4.21 1.49
CA VAL A 9 0.76 5.07 0.36
C VAL A 9 -0.47 5.83 -0.12
N SER A 10 -0.53 7.13 0.16
CA SER A 10 -1.54 8.04 -0.38
C SER A 10 -1.08 8.58 -1.74
N HIS A 11 -1.95 8.55 -2.74
CA HIS A 11 -1.63 8.95 -4.11
C HIS A 11 -2.88 9.37 -4.90
N ALA A 12 -2.70 10.10 -6.00
CA ALA A 12 -3.78 10.30 -6.96
C ALA A 12 -3.90 9.08 -7.88
N SER A 13 -5.07 8.89 -8.50
CA SER A 13 -5.28 7.78 -9.45
C SER A 13 -4.31 7.82 -10.64
N ALA A 14 -3.85 9.01 -11.04
CA ALA A 14 -2.87 9.19 -12.12
C ALA A 14 -1.49 8.60 -11.79
N ASP A 15 -1.14 8.50 -10.50
CA ASP A 15 0.18 8.04 -10.05
C ASP A 15 0.28 6.52 -9.90
N LYS A 16 -0.81 5.80 -10.18
CA LYS A 16 -0.90 4.34 -10.06
C LYS A 16 0.27 3.56 -10.67
N PRO A 17 0.75 3.86 -11.90
CA PRO A 17 1.88 3.14 -12.48
C PRO A 17 3.19 3.28 -11.69
N PHE A 18 3.37 4.40 -10.99
CA PHE A 18 4.53 4.62 -10.13
C PHE A 18 4.35 3.92 -8.78
N VAL A 19 3.17 4.07 -8.17
CA VAL A 19 2.83 3.46 -6.87
C VAL A 19 2.95 1.94 -6.92
N ASP A 20 2.56 1.30 -8.01
CA ASP A 20 2.70 -0.16 -8.18
C ASP A 20 4.17 -0.61 -8.08
N ARG A 21 5.10 0.15 -8.67
CA ARG A 21 6.53 -0.14 -8.60
C ARG A 21 7.08 0.08 -7.20
N LEU A 22 6.72 1.22 -6.59
CA LEU A 22 7.13 1.56 -5.22
C LEU A 22 6.67 0.48 -4.22
N VAL A 23 5.42 0.02 -4.35
CA VAL A 23 4.88 -1.05 -3.52
C VAL A 23 5.68 -2.34 -3.71
N GLY A 24 6.00 -2.69 -4.96
CA GLY A 24 6.87 -3.83 -5.26
C GLY A 24 8.22 -3.74 -4.55
N ASP A 25 8.87 -2.57 -4.60
CA ASP A 25 10.16 -2.32 -3.96
C ASP A 25 10.08 -2.40 -2.43
N LEU A 26 8.99 -1.91 -1.82
CA LEU A 26 8.76 -2.00 -0.38
C LEU A 26 8.54 -3.46 0.07
N VAL A 27 7.74 -4.22 -0.68
CA VAL A 27 7.52 -5.64 -0.42
C VAL A 27 8.81 -6.44 -0.55
N ALA A 28 9.63 -6.16 -1.58
CA ALA A 28 10.93 -6.81 -1.77
C ALA A 28 11.90 -6.57 -0.60
N ARG A 29 11.71 -5.47 0.15
CA ARG A 29 12.48 -5.13 1.36
C ARG A 29 11.83 -5.62 2.66
N SER A 30 10.81 -6.46 2.56
CA SER A 30 10.01 -6.92 3.71
C SER A 30 9.37 -5.78 4.52
N ILE A 31 9.06 -4.66 3.87
CA ILE A 31 8.36 -3.53 4.48
C ILE A 31 6.85 -3.73 4.25
N PRO A 32 6.04 -3.91 5.30
CA PRO A 32 4.59 -4.07 5.14
C PRO A 32 3.95 -2.79 4.58
N VAL A 33 3.25 -2.89 3.45
CA VAL A 33 2.65 -1.73 2.75
C VAL A 33 1.18 -1.97 2.36
N TRP A 34 0.36 -0.93 2.42
CA TRP A 34 -1.05 -0.87 1.96
C TRP A 34 -1.24 0.32 1.01
N TYR A 35 -2.04 0.15 -0.04
CA TYR A 35 -2.57 1.25 -0.87
C TYR A 35 -3.96 0.89 -1.42
N ASP A 36 -4.59 1.78 -2.19
CA ASP A 36 -6.01 1.73 -2.57
C ASP A 36 -6.49 0.44 -3.26
N ARG A 37 -5.59 -0.33 -3.88
CA ARG A 37 -5.93 -1.63 -4.49
C ARG A 37 -6.00 -2.80 -3.52
N PHE A 38 -5.45 -2.68 -2.30
CA PHE A 38 -5.15 -3.88 -1.51
C PHE A 38 -6.30 -4.46 -0.68
N ASP A 39 -7.34 -3.72 -0.33
CA ASP A 39 -8.62 -4.29 0.17
C ASP A 39 -9.62 -3.14 0.44
N LEU A 40 -10.21 -2.55 -0.60
CA LEU A 40 -11.44 -1.79 -0.38
C LEU A 40 -12.57 -2.80 -0.25
N ARG A 41 -12.75 -3.33 0.97
CA ARG A 41 -13.96 -4.09 1.30
C ARG A 41 -15.15 -3.15 1.12
N ILE A 42 -16.10 -3.52 0.26
CA ILE A 42 -17.37 -2.82 0.18
C ILE A 42 -17.99 -2.91 1.57
N GLY A 43 -18.27 -1.74 2.19
CA GLY A 43 -18.89 -1.70 3.50
C GLY A 43 -20.22 -2.45 3.46
N ILE A 44 -20.33 -3.54 4.23
CA ILE A 44 -21.62 -4.14 4.51
C ILE A 44 -22.15 -3.44 5.76
N ARG A 45 -23.08 -2.50 5.49
CA ARG A 45 -23.95 -1.75 6.41
C ARG A 45 -23.40 -0.46 7.01
#